data_AF-A0A534CHY4-F1
#
_entry.id   AF-A0A534CHY4-F1
#
_cell.length_a   1.000
_cell.length_b   1.000
_cell.length_c   1.000
_cell.angle_alpha   90.00
_cell.angle_beta   90.00
_cell.angle_gamma   90.00
#
_symmetry.space_group_name_H-M   'P 1'
#
loop_
_entity.id
_entity.type
_entity.pdbx_description
1 polymer ?
#
loop_
_entity_poly.entity_id
_entity_poly.type
_entity_poly.pdbx_seq_one_letter_code
_entity_poly.pdbx_strand_id
1 'polypeptide(L)'
;VRREVPGHLTDRLQEALWREILHMVNEDVATTGELDDSIVYGPGLRWAGMGTNLIYHLAGGETGMRHMLRQFGPALKWPWTRLEAPELTEELIDKMVAGTHAQAAGRSIRELERLRDDYLVAIQQVLREYNIGAGATLRSLEERLYAESAAAARAALRTAADAGAPAAGEPLRLL
;
A
#
# COMPACT_ATOMS: atom_id res chain seq x y z
N VAL A 1 -15.41 1.68 -6.47
CA VAL A 1 -16.30 1.48 -5.30
C VAL A 1 -17.75 1.48 -5.79
N ARG A 2 -18.63 0.61 -5.26
CA ARG A 2 -20.02 0.48 -5.74
C ARG A 2 -21.02 1.39 -5.03
N ARG A 3 -20.78 1.63 -3.74
CA ARG A 3 -21.57 2.54 -2.90
C ARG A 3 -20.64 3.22 -1.92
N GLU A 4 -20.89 4.50 -1.72
CA GLU A 4 -20.23 5.26 -0.68
C GLU A 4 -20.71 4.81 0.70
N VAL A 5 -19.79 4.79 1.65
CA VAL A 5 -20.05 4.49 3.06
C VAL A 5 -19.22 5.44 3.91
N PRO A 6 -19.72 5.87 5.09
CA PRO A 6 -18.92 6.64 6.03
C PRO A 6 -17.62 5.91 6.41
N GLY A 7 -16.50 6.63 6.38
CA GLY A 7 -15.16 6.10 6.64
C GLY A 7 -14.54 5.31 5.49
N HIS A 8 -15.08 5.44 4.27
CA HIS A 8 -14.61 4.72 3.08
C HIS A 8 -14.50 3.20 3.33
N LEU A 9 -13.84 2.46 2.44
CA LEU A 9 -13.59 1.02 2.67
C LEU A 9 -12.35 0.80 3.54
N THR A 10 -11.29 1.56 3.29
CA THR A 10 -9.99 1.38 3.94
C THR A 10 -10.04 1.75 5.42
N ASP A 11 -10.56 2.92 5.77
CA ASP A 11 -10.54 3.37 7.17
C ASP A 11 -11.41 2.44 8.03
N ARG A 12 -12.54 1.93 7.51
CA ARG A 12 -13.35 0.93 8.22
C ARG A 12 -12.61 -0.36 8.54
N LEU A 13 -11.76 -0.84 7.62
CA LEU A 13 -10.96 -2.05 7.83
C LEU A 13 -9.81 -1.79 8.80
N GLN A 14 -9.18 -0.61 8.70
CA GLN A 14 -8.14 -0.18 9.63
C GLN A 14 -8.69 0.03 11.05
N GLU A 15 -9.86 0.64 11.19
CA GLU A 15 -10.52 0.85 12.47
C GLU A 15 -10.86 -0.47 13.18
N ALA A 16 -11.26 -1.50 12.43
CA ALA A 16 -11.51 -2.82 13.03
C ALA A 16 -10.25 -3.39 13.70
N LEU A 17 -9.08 -3.26 13.05
CA LEU A 17 -7.80 -3.67 13.63
C LEU A 17 -7.40 -2.76 14.79
N TRP A 18 -7.57 -1.44 14.63
CA TRP A 18 -7.22 -0.45 15.64
C TRP A 18 -7.97 -0.65 16.95
N ARG A 19 -9.28 -0.89 16.87
CA ARG A 19 -10.11 -1.14 18.07
C ARG A 19 -9.66 -2.38 18.82
N GLU A 20 -9.29 -3.44 18.10
CA GLU A 20 -8.75 -4.65 18.72
C GLU A 20 -7.40 -4.39 19.40
N ILE A 21 -6.49 -3.65 18.75
CA ILE A 21 -5.20 -3.26 19.34
C ILE A 21 -5.41 -2.51 20.67
N LEU A 22 -6.34 -1.55 20.69
CA LEU A 22 -6.67 -0.82 21.91
C LEU A 22 -7.16 -1.72 23.04
N HIS A 23 -8.01 -2.72 22.75
CA HIS A 23 -8.43 -3.70 23.76
C HIS A 23 -7.27 -4.52 24.29
N MET A 24 -6.42 -5.03 23.39
CA MET A 24 -5.30 -5.90 23.77
C MET A 24 -4.27 -5.17 24.64
N VAL A 25 -4.05 -3.88 24.39
CA VAL A 25 -3.20 -3.04 25.26
C VAL A 25 -3.92 -2.69 26.56
N ASN A 26 -5.20 -2.34 26.52
CA ASN A 26 -5.98 -1.97 27.71
C ASN A 26 -6.06 -3.11 28.72
N GLU A 27 -6.23 -4.34 28.23
CA GLU A 27 -6.32 -5.56 29.03
C GLU A 27 -4.94 -6.19 29.35
N ASP A 28 -3.84 -5.50 29.03
CA ASP A 28 -2.45 -5.96 29.24
C ASP A 28 -2.14 -7.33 28.62
N VAL A 29 -2.81 -7.66 27.50
CA VAL A 29 -2.61 -8.93 26.78
C VAL A 29 -1.32 -8.92 25.98
N ALA A 30 -0.95 -7.76 25.42
CA ALA A 30 0.27 -7.56 24.65
C ALA A 30 0.66 -6.08 24.62
N THR A 31 1.95 -5.82 24.45
CA THR A 31 2.47 -4.48 24.19
C THR A 31 2.18 -4.02 22.75
N THR A 32 2.26 -2.71 22.49
CA THR A 32 2.13 -2.16 21.13
C THR A 32 3.15 -2.77 20.17
N GLY A 33 4.37 -3.03 20.65
CA GLY A 33 5.44 -3.68 19.87
C GLY A 33 5.10 -5.11 19.46
N GLU A 34 4.64 -5.95 20.40
CA GLU A 34 4.27 -7.34 20.10
C GLU A 34 3.09 -7.43 19.13
N LEU A 35 2.10 -6.53 19.28
CA LEU A 35 0.96 -6.44 18.38
C LEU A 35 1.39 -6.03 16.96
N ASP A 36 2.22 -5.00 16.83
CA ASP A 36 2.74 -4.59 15.53
C ASP A 36 3.62 -5.67 14.89
N ASP A 37 4.50 -6.31 15.67
CA ASP A 37 5.35 -7.41 15.21
C ASP A 37 4.52 -8.60 14.71
N SER A 38 3.40 -8.91 15.38
CA SER A 38 2.48 -9.97 14.93
C SER A 38 1.91 -9.70 13.54
N ILE A 39 1.74 -8.43 13.17
CA ILE A 39 1.28 -8.01 11.84
C ILE A 39 2.45 -7.97 10.87
N VAL A 40 3.53 -7.27 11.20
CA VAL A 40 4.71 -7.06 10.34
C VAL A 40 5.33 -8.40 9.92
N TYR A 41 5.56 -9.30 10.88
CA TYR A 41 6.16 -10.61 10.63
C TYR A 41 5.13 -11.70 10.27
N GLY A 42 3.83 -11.41 10.39
CA GLY A 42 2.75 -12.33 10.08
C GLY A 42 2.05 -12.02 8.75
N PRO A 43 0.82 -11.50 8.77
CA PRO A 43 0.03 -11.25 7.56
C PRO A 43 0.47 -10.02 6.75
N GLY A 44 1.18 -9.06 7.34
CA GLY A 44 1.56 -7.79 6.70
C GLY A 44 2.35 -7.98 5.42
N LEU A 45 3.33 -8.89 5.42
CA LEU A 45 4.11 -9.20 4.22
C LEU A 45 3.24 -9.73 3.07
N ARG A 46 2.23 -10.57 3.38
CA ARG A 46 1.28 -11.08 2.38
C ARG A 46 0.34 -9.98 1.89
N TRP A 47 -0.06 -9.06 2.77
CA TRP A 47 -0.95 -7.95 2.45
C TRP A 47 -0.35 -6.93 1.49
N ALA A 48 0.99 -6.82 1.42
CA ALA A 48 1.66 -5.94 0.47
C ALA A 48 1.34 -6.27 -1.00
N GLY A 49 1.20 -7.56 -1.32
CA GLY A 49 0.89 -8.03 -2.68
C GLY A 49 -0.53 -8.58 -2.86
N MET A 50 -1.18 -9.02 -1.78
CA MET A 50 -2.44 -9.78 -1.85
C MET A 50 -3.43 -9.39 -0.75
N GLY A 51 -4.66 -9.04 -1.14
CA GLY A 51 -5.72 -8.74 -0.18
C GLY A 51 -6.24 -9.98 0.58
N THR A 52 -6.85 -9.75 1.74
CA THR A 52 -7.35 -10.78 2.67
C THR A 52 -8.26 -11.83 2.02
N ASN A 53 -9.15 -11.41 1.11
CA ASN A 53 -10.05 -12.33 0.42
C ASN A 53 -9.31 -13.39 -0.40
N LEU A 54 -8.26 -13.01 -1.13
CA LEU A 54 -7.50 -13.95 -1.94
C LEU A 54 -6.60 -14.82 -1.05
N ILE A 55 -6.04 -14.27 0.04
CA ILE A 55 -5.31 -15.04 1.03
C ILE A 55 -6.19 -16.14 1.65
N TYR A 56 -7.43 -15.82 2.04
CA TYR A 56 -8.37 -16.81 2.59
C TYR A 56 -8.90 -17.77 1.53
N HIS A 57 -8.94 -17.35 0.26
CA HIS A 57 -9.17 -18.29 -0.82
C HIS A 57 -8.04 -19.33 -0.88
N LEU A 58 -6.76 -18.91 -0.84
CA LEU A 58 -5.62 -19.82 -0.80
C LEU A 58 -5.63 -20.73 0.44
N ALA A 59 -6.01 -20.20 1.60
CA ALA A 59 -6.14 -20.99 2.83
C ALA A 59 -7.20 -22.10 2.72
N GLY A 60 -8.14 -21.99 1.79
CA GLY A 60 -9.11 -23.04 1.48
C GLY A 60 -8.60 -24.14 0.53
N GLY A 61 -7.34 -24.09 0.10
CA GLY A 61 -6.73 -25.04 -0.83
C GLY A 61 -7.41 -25.05 -2.20
N GLU A 62 -7.38 -26.18 -2.89
CA GLU A 62 -7.97 -26.37 -4.24
C GLU A 62 -9.48 -26.03 -4.30
N THR A 63 -10.20 -26.19 -3.18
CA THR A 63 -11.64 -25.86 -3.10
C THR A 63 -11.87 -24.37 -2.78
N GLY A 64 -10.81 -23.65 -2.42
CA GLY A 64 -10.79 -22.22 -2.23
C GLY A 64 -11.71 -21.72 -1.11
N MET A 65 -12.20 -20.49 -1.28
CA MET A 65 -13.03 -19.78 -0.30
C MET A 65 -14.25 -20.58 0.19
N ARG A 66 -14.83 -21.47 -0.62
CA ARG A 66 -15.96 -22.29 -0.19
C ARG A 66 -15.58 -23.24 0.94
N HIS A 67 -14.41 -23.86 0.84
CA HIS A 67 -13.90 -24.75 1.89
C HIS A 67 -13.54 -23.94 3.13
N MET A 68 -12.79 -22.84 2.95
CA MET A 68 -12.43 -21.94 4.05
C MET A 68 -13.67 -21.51 4.87
N LEU A 69 -14.72 -21.02 4.20
CA LEU A 69 -15.94 -20.56 4.89
C LEU A 69 -16.73 -21.69 5.56
N ARG A 70 -16.71 -22.92 5.02
CA ARG A 70 -17.37 -24.07 5.67
C ARG A 70 -16.60 -24.53 6.89
N GLN A 71 -15.27 -24.54 6.81
CA GLN A 71 -14.40 -24.98 7.89
C GLN A 71 -14.39 -23.99 9.05
N PHE A 72 -14.20 -22.69 8.76
CA PHE A 72 -14.01 -21.65 9.78
C PHE A 72 -15.25 -20.78 10.04
N GLY A 73 -16.32 -20.92 9.24
CA GLY A 73 -17.59 -20.22 9.45
C GLY A 73 -18.16 -20.34 10.87
N PRO A 74 -18.11 -21.50 11.54
CA PRO A 74 -18.54 -21.63 12.94
C PRO A 74 -17.75 -20.76 13.92
N ALA A 75 -16.46 -20.52 13.66
CA ALA A 75 -15.58 -19.73 14.52
C ALA A 75 -15.88 -18.21 14.44
N LEU A 76 -16.59 -17.75 13.40
CA LEU A 76 -17.01 -16.34 13.28
C LEU A 76 -17.93 -15.87 14.41
N LYS A 77 -18.53 -16.80 15.16
CA LYS A 77 -19.38 -16.51 16.32
C LYS A 77 -18.60 -16.47 17.64
N TRP A 78 -17.33 -16.84 17.63
CA TRP A 78 -16.53 -16.86 18.85
C TRP A 78 -16.11 -15.42 19.19
N PRO A 79 -16.07 -15.06 20.48
CA PRO A 79 -15.80 -13.69 20.92
C PRO A 79 -14.29 -13.39 20.88
N TRP A 80 -13.65 -13.60 19.73
CA TRP A 80 -12.20 -13.44 19.56
C TRP A 80 -11.77 -11.99 19.39
N THR A 81 -12.59 -11.17 18.75
CA THR A 81 -12.25 -9.79 18.39
C THR A 81 -13.39 -8.85 18.73
N ARG A 82 -13.07 -7.62 19.10
CA ARG A 82 -14.00 -6.59 19.55
C ARG A 82 -14.05 -5.45 18.55
N LEU A 83 -15.24 -5.19 18.01
CA LEU A 83 -15.46 -4.12 17.04
C LEU A 83 -15.91 -2.80 17.67
N GLU A 84 -16.34 -2.81 18.93
CA GLU A 84 -16.58 -1.58 19.70
C GLU A 84 -15.26 -1.19 20.36
N ALA A 85 -14.91 0.09 20.37
CA ALA A 85 -13.68 0.55 21.02
C ALA A 85 -13.80 0.44 22.56
N PRO A 86 -12.69 0.20 23.28
CA PRO A 86 -12.70 0.37 24.74
C PRO A 86 -12.91 1.85 25.10
N GLU A 87 -13.27 2.11 26.35
CA GLU A 87 -13.23 3.47 26.88
C GLU A 87 -11.79 4.00 26.83
N LEU A 88 -11.61 5.19 26.27
CA LEU A 88 -10.31 5.83 26.18
C LEU A 88 -10.00 6.51 27.52
N THR A 89 -9.44 5.76 28.45
CA THR A 89 -8.98 6.26 29.74
C THR A 89 -7.59 6.89 29.63
N GLU A 90 -7.23 7.77 30.57
CA GLU A 90 -5.86 8.32 30.65
C GLU A 90 -4.82 7.20 30.82
N GLU A 91 -5.15 6.13 31.55
CA GLU A 91 -4.28 4.96 31.69
C GLU A 91 -4.01 4.28 30.35
N LEU A 92 -5.04 4.07 29.52
CA LEU A 92 -4.88 3.49 28.19
C LEU A 92 -4.04 4.40 27.29
N ILE A 93 -4.28 5.71 27.35
CA ILE A 93 -3.47 6.70 26.62
C ILE A 93 -2.00 6.58 27.04
N ASP A 94 -1.71 6.57 28.34
CA ASP A 94 -0.35 6.47 28.87
C ASP A 94 0.35 5.17 28.43
N LYS A 95 -0.38 4.03 28.43
CA LYS A 95 0.14 2.74 27.91
C LYS A 95 0.51 2.83 26.43
N MET A 96 -0.36 3.41 25.61
CA MET A 96 -0.12 3.59 24.17
C MET A 96 1.07 4.53 23.90
N VAL A 97 1.16 5.63 24.66
CA VAL A 97 2.27 6.59 24.57
C VAL A 97 3.59 5.93 24.96
N ALA A 98 3.64 5.25 26.11
CA ALA A 98 4.84 4.55 26.57
C ALA A 98 5.30 3.47 25.57
N GLY A 99 4.36 2.65 25.08
CA GLY A 99 4.64 1.58 24.12
C GLY A 99 5.21 2.12 22.80
N THR A 100 4.57 3.13 22.22
CA THR A 100 5.02 3.72 20.95
C THR A 100 6.34 4.50 21.10
N HIS A 101 6.61 5.13 22.24
CA HIS A 101 7.92 5.70 22.54
C HIS A 101 9.01 4.64 22.61
N ALA A 102 8.74 3.49 23.24
CA ALA A 102 9.68 2.38 23.27
C ALA A 102 9.98 1.85 21.86
N GLN A 103 8.96 1.68 21.00
CA GLN A 103 9.12 1.26 19.61
C GLN A 103 9.88 2.30 18.75
N ALA A 104 9.63 3.60 18.99
CA ALA A 104 10.37 4.66 18.33
C ALA A 104 11.87 4.58 18.64
N ALA A 105 12.25 4.04 19.80
CA ALA A 105 13.64 3.81 20.22
C ALA A 105 14.50 5.07 20.10
N GLY A 106 13.95 6.22 20.50
CA GLY A 106 14.61 7.52 20.46
C GLY A 106 14.67 8.18 19.08
N ARG A 107 14.17 7.54 18.01
CA ARG A 107 14.09 8.14 16.67
C ARG A 107 13.03 9.22 16.62
N SER A 108 13.34 10.31 15.94
CA SER A 108 12.38 11.35 15.62
C SER A 108 11.35 10.85 14.61
N ILE A 109 10.18 11.51 14.57
CA ILE A 109 9.14 11.24 13.57
C ILE A 109 9.72 11.32 12.15
N ARG A 110 10.56 12.32 11.86
CA ARG A 110 11.16 12.48 10.53
C ARG A 110 12.08 11.32 10.13
N GLU A 111 12.81 10.75 11.08
CA GLU A 111 13.64 9.57 10.82
C GLU A 111 12.79 8.33 10.53
N LEU A 112 11.69 8.17 11.27
CA LEU A 112 10.72 7.08 11.05
C LEU A 112 9.99 7.23 9.71
N GLU A 113 9.59 8.44 9.35
CA GLU A 113 8.99 8.76 8.04
C GLU A 113 9.95 8.45 6.91
N ARG A 114 11.22 8.89 7.02
CA ARG A 114 12.22 8.60 5.99
C ARG A 114 12.43 7.10 5.84
N LEU A 115 12.59 6.37 6.96
CA LEU A 115 12.70 4.91 6.94
C LEU A 115 11.49 4.27 6.25
N ARG A 116 10.28 4.71 6.61
CA ARG A 116 9.02 4.23 6.01
C ARG A 116 9.00 4.46 4.51
N ASP A 117 9.24 5.69 4.09
CA ASP A 117 9.13 6.07 2.69
C ASP A 117 10.19 5.35 1.84
N ASP A 118 11.41 5.19 2.36
CA ASP A 118 12.49 4.43 1.72
C ASP A 118 12.09 2.97 1.46
N TYR A 119 11.58 2.25 2.47
CA TYR A 119 11.18 0.86 2.27
C TYR A 119 9.89 0.74 1.44
N LEU A 120 8.97 1.71 1.49
CA LEU A 120 7.75 1.69 0.68
C LEU A 120 8.07 1.80 -0.81
N VAL A 121 9.07 2.60 -1.18
CA VAL A 121 9.61 2.63 -2.54
C VAL A 121 10.20 1.28 -2.91
N ALA A 122 11.01 0.68 -2.03
CA ALA A 122 11.60 -0.63 -2.28
C ALA A 122 10.52 -1.73 -2.49
N ILE A 123 9.46 -1.75 -1.67
CA ILE A 123 8.34 -2.68 -1.83
C ILE A 123 7.65 -2.49 -3.18
N GLN A 124 7.40 -1.25 -3.60
CA GLN A 124 6.79 -0.97 -4.91
C GLN A 124 7.66 -1.50 -6.06
N GLN A 125 8.97 -1.36 -5.97
CA GLN A 125 9.92 -1.90 -6.96
C GLN A 125 9.88 -3.43 -7.01
N VAL A 126 9.84 -4.10 -5.85
CA VAL A 126 9.69 -5.57 -5.79
C VAL A 126 8.37 -6.01 -6.44
N LEU A 127 7.25 -5.39 -6.06
CA LEU A 127 5.93 -5.73 -6.62
C LEU A 127 5.82 -5.44 -8.12
N ARG A 128 6.62 -4.48 -8.63
CA ARG A 128 6.67 -4.13 -10.06
C ARG A 128 7.11 -5.31 -10.91
N GLU A 129 8.09 -6.09 -10.43
CA GLU A 129 8.62 -7.26 -11.14
C GLU A 129 7.54 -8.32 -11.37
N TYR A 130 6.60 -8.45 -10.43
CA TYR A 130 5.47 -9.38 -10.52
C TYR A 130 4.23 -8.76 -11.19
N ASN A 131 4.25 -7.46 -11.49
CA ASN A 131 3.13 -6.71 -12.06
C ASN A 131 1.83 -6.86 -11.24
N ILE A 132 1.93 -6.73 -9.91
CA ILE A 132 0.79 -6.81 -8.98
C ILE A 132 0.71 -5.58 -8.08
N GLY A 133 -0.48 -5.34 -7.50
CA GLY A 133 -0.69 -4.29 -6.50
C GLY A 133 -0.16 -2.92 -6.94
N ALA A 134 0.55 -2.23 -6.04
CA ALA A 134 1.16 -0.93 -6.33
C ALA A 134 2.26 -1.00 -7.41
N GLY A 135 2.91 -2.16 -7.57
CA GLY A 135 3.92 -2.39 -8.60
C GLY A 135 3.37 -2.34 -10.02
N ALA A 136 2.14 -2.81 -10.24
CA ALA A 136 1.48 -2.70 -11.54
C ALA A 136 1.23 -1.23 -11.93
N THR A 137 0.82 -0.41 -10.97
CA THR A 137 0.64 1.04 -11.16
C THR A 137 1.96 1.72 -11.48
N LEU A 138 3.03 1.41 -10.73
CA LEU A 138 4.36 1.94 -11.00
C LEU A 138 4.86 1.56 -12.41
N ARG A 139 4.70 0.29 -12.79
CA ARG A 139 5.06 -0.19 -14.12
C ARG A 139 4.33 0.58 -15.23
N SER A 140 3.01 0.77 -15.07
CA SER A 140 2.21 1.54 -16.03
C SER A 140 2.64 3.00 -16.12
N LEU A 141 3.02 3.61 -14.99
CA LEU A 141 3.55 4.97 -14.95
C LEU A 141 4.87 5.07 -15.71
N GLU A 142 5.82 4.17 -15.45
CA GLU A 142 7.11 4.13 -16.14
C GLU A 142 6.93 3.98 -17.66
N GLU A 143 6.11 3.03 -18.11
CA GLU A 143 5.81 2.82 -19.54
C GLU A 143 5.26 4.07 -20.21
N ARG A 144 4.34 4.77 -19.52
CA ARG A 144 3.77 6.02 -20.03
C ARG A 144 4.82 7.12 -20.14
N LEU A 145 5.65 7.30 -19.11
CA LEU A 145 6.73 8.31 -19.12
C LEU A 145 7.74 8.04 -20.24
N TYR A 146 8.13 6.77 -20.46
CA TYR A 146 9.02 6.40 -21.57
C TYR A 146 8.40 6.69 -22.93
N ALA A 147 7.11 6.41 -23.11
CA ALA A 147 6.41 6.68 -24.36
C ALA A 147 6.32 8.20 -24.65
N GLU A 148 5.97 8.99 -23.62
CA GLU A 148 5.91 10.45 -23.69
C GLU A 148 7.30 11.04 -24.01
N SER A 149 8.37 10.59 -23.35
CA SER A 149 9.73 11.07 -23.62
C SER A 149 10.20 10.70 -25.03
N ALA A 150 9.90 9.49 -25.49
CA ALA A 150 10.26 9.05 -26.84
C ALA A 150 9.49 9.83 -27.92
N ALA A 151 8.21 10.15 -27.66
CA ALA A 151 7.43 11.01 -28.54
C ALA A 151 7.99 12.44 -28.61
N ALA A 152 8.33 13.03 -27.46
CA ALA A 152 8.94 14.36 -27.39
C ALA A 152 10.28 14.42 -28.14
N ALA A 153 11.16 13.43 -27.95
CA ALA A 153 12.43 13.34 -28.65
C ALA A 153 12.26 13.22 -30.17
N ARG A 154 11.30 12.39 -30.64
CA ARG A 154 10.97 12.26 -32.07
C ARG A 154 10.43 13.56 -32.66
N ALA A 155 9.59 14.29 -31.92
CA ALA A 155 9.07 15.58 -32.35
C ALA A 155 10.20 16.62 -32.49
N ALA A 156 11.10 16.71 -31.51
CA ALA A 156 12.24 17.62 -31.55
C ALA A 156 13.19 17.33 -32.73
N LEU A 157 13.48 16.05 -33.00
CA LEU A 157 14.31 15.64 -34.15
C LEU A 157 13.66 16.01 -35.49
N ARG A 158 12.34 15.84 -35.62
CA ARG A 158 11.60 16.27 -36.82
C ARG A 158 11.68 17.78 -37.01
N THR A 159 11.41 18.57 -35.97
CA THR A 159 11.50 20.03 -36.03
C THR A 159 12.90 20.50 -36.42
N ALA A 160 13.95 19.86 -35.89
CA ALA A 160 15.33 20.18 -36.26
C ALA A 160 15.65 19.82 -37.73
N ALA A 161 15.14 18.69 -38.23
CA ALA A 161 15.29 18.32 -39.64
C ALA A 161 14.56 19.28 -40.58
N ASP A 162 13.34 19.71 -40.21
CA ASP A 162 12.54 20.67 -40.98
C ASP A 162 13.20 22.06 -41.00
N ALA A 163 13.87 22.48 -39.91
CA ALA A 163 14.59 23.75 -39.83
C ALA A 163 15.94 23.76 -40.59
N GLY A 164 16.51 22.59 -40.88
CA GLY A 164 17.77 22.43 -41.60
C GLY A 164 17.63 22.22 -43.12
N ALA A 165 16.41 22.08 -43.64
CA ALA A 165 16.17 21.96 -45.07
C ALA A 165 16.35 23.34 -45.75
N PRO A 166 17.26 23.50 -46.73
CA PRO A 166 17.39 24.77 -47.44
C PRO A 166 16.07 25.05 -48.18
N ALA A 167 15.55 26.28 -48.05
CA ALA A 167 14.44 26.74 -48.87
C ALA A 167 14.81 26.50 -50.33
N ALA A 168 14.00 25.69 -51.03
CA ALA A 168 14.20 25.41 -52.45
C ALA A 168 14.40 26.73 -53.19
N GLY A 169 15.62 26.93 -53.70
CA GLY A 169 16.08 28.21 -54.24
C GLY A 169 15.15 28.71 -55.35
N GLU A 170 14.86 30.01 -55.30
CA GLU A 170 14.31 30.72 -56.46
C GLU A 170 15.22 30.46 -57.68
N PRO A 171 14.65 30.08 -58.83
CA PRO A 171 15.47 29.87 -60.03
C PRO A 171 16.09 31.20 -60.45
N LEU A 172 17.42 31.23 -60.50
CA LEU A 172 18.22 32.33 -61.04
C LEU A 172 17.69 32.72 -62.43
N ARG A 173 17.09 33.91 -62.52
CA ARG A 173 16.78 34.54 -63.81
C ARG A 173 18.09 35.00 -64.45
N LEU A 174 18.56 34.25 -65.43
CA LEU A 174 19.55 34.73 -66.40
C LEU A 174 18.86 35.65 -67.40
N LEU A 175 19.54 36.77 -67.69
CA LEU A 175 19.17 37.82 -68.63
C LEU A 175 18.84 37.30 -70.03
#